data_AF-A0A0J8RHS5-F1
#
_entry.id   AF-A0A0J8RHS5-F1
#
_cell.length_a   1.000
_cell.length_b   1.000
_cell.length_c   1.000
_cell.angle_alpha   90.00
_cell.angle_beta   90.00
_cell.angle_gamma   90.00
#
_symmetry.space_group_name_H-M   'P 1'
#
loop_
_entity.id
_entity.type
_entity.pdbx_description
1 polymer ?
#
loop_
_entity_poly.entity_id
_entity_poly.type
_entity_poly.pdbx_seq_one_letter_code
_entity_poly.pdbx_strand_id
1 'polypeptide(L)'
;MVGIVAGGGRTDKPLLKASRAKHKFAVKRNSWPKTRGVAMNPVDHPHGGGNHQHIGKASTISRYAAQGQKAGLIAARRTGLLRGTQKTKE
;
A
#
# COMPACT_ATOMS: atom_id res chain seq x y z
N MET A 1 20.13 -14.69 -22.10
CA MET A 1 18.83 -15.18 -22.62
C MET A 1 18.09 -14.00 -23.19
N VAL A 2 17.61 -14.11 -24.43
CA VAL A 2 16.87 -13.04 -25.13
C VAL A 2 15.41 -13.46 -25.21
N GLY A 3 14.48 -12.58 -24.82
CA GLY A 3 13.04 -12.84 -24.83
C GLY A 3 12.29 -12.31 -23.59
N ILE A 4 10.96 -12.44 -23.59
CA ILE A 4 10.07 -12.03 -22.49
C ILE A 4 9.93 -13.19 -21.48
N VAL A 5 9.87 -12.87 -20.18
CA VAL A 5 9.65 -13.87 -19.12
C VAL A 5 8.25 -14.50 -19.28
N ALA A 6 8.18 -15.83 -19.25
CA ALA A 6 6.92 -16.58 -19.35
C ALA A 6 5.98 -16.33 -18.15
N GLY A 7 4.69 -16.65 -18.31
CA GLY A 7 3.67 -16.47 -17.25
C GLY A 7 3.09 -15.05 -17.14
N GLY A 8 3.16 -14.28 -18.23
CA GLY A 8 2.52 -12.95 -18.35
C GLY A 8 0.99 -12.99 -18.15
N GLY A 9 0.39 -11.83 -17.90
CA GLY A 9 -1.07 -11.68 -17.75
C GLY A 9 -1.67 -12.24 -16.44
N ARG A 10 -0.85 -12.82 -15.54
CA ARG A 10 -1.33 -13.40 -14.26
C ARG A 10 -2.16 -12.42 -13.41
N THR A 11 -1.89 -11.12 -13.49
CA THR A 11 -2.57 -10.07 -12.71
C THR A 11 -3.87 -9.58 -13.32
N ASP A 12 -4.16 -9.93 -14.58
CA ASP A 12 -5.34 -9.45 -15.30
C ASP A 12 -6.62 -10.11 -14.77
N LYS A 13 -6.49 -11.36 -14.29
CA LYS A 13 -7.57 -12.07 -13.61
C LYS A 13 -7.75 -11.54 -12.17
N PRO A 14 -8.93 -11.02 -11.80
CA PRO A 14 -9.17 -10.54 -10.44
C PRO A 14 -9.16 -11.69 -9.43
N LEU A 15 -8.73 -11.41 -8.20
CA LEU A 15 -8.69 -12.41 -7.12
C LEU A 15 -10.09 -12.81 -6.62
N LEU A 16 -11.08 -11.92 -6.73
CA LEU A 16 -12.49 -12.08 -6.34
C LEU A 16 -12.78 -12.36 -4.85
N LYS A 17 -12.09 -13.32 -4.21
CA LYS A 17 -12.38 -13.79 -2.84
C LYS A 17 -11.17 -13.68 -1.91
N ALA A 18 -11.43 -13.40 -0.63
CA ALA A 18 -10.40 -13.37 0.41
C ALA A 18 -9.66 -14.71 0.57
N SER A 19 -10.37 -15.84 0.45
CA SER A 19 -9.76 -17.19 0.51
C SER A 19 -8.66 -17.38 -0.56
N ARG A 20 -8.85 -16.88 -1.79
CA ARG A 20 -7.81 -16.93 -2.84
C ARG A 20 -6.58 -16.08 -2.47
N ALA A 21 -6.78 -14.94 -1.80
CA ALA A 21 -5.68 -14.14 -1.28
C ALA A 21 -4.94 -14.84 -0.13
N LYS A 22 -5.65 -15.52 0.79
CA LYS A 22 -5.05 -16.35 1.86
C LYS A 22 -4.05 -17.35 1.27
N HIS A 23 -4.48 -18.17 0.30
CA HIS A 23 -3.60 -19.16 -0.33
C HIS A 23 -2.42 -18.52 -1.08
N LYS A 24 -2.64 -17.35 -1.73
CA LYS A 24 -1.57 -16.58 -2.39
C LYS A 24 -0.48 -16.10 -1.43
N PHE A 25 -0.84 -15.67 -0.22
CA PHE A 25 0.12 -15.15 0.76
C PHE A 25 0.71 -16.24 1.66
N ALA A 26 0.02 -17.38 1.84
CA ALA A 26 0.50 -18.53 2.61
C ALA A 26 1.81 -19.11 2.04
N VAL A 27 1.97 -19.14 0.71
CA VAL A 27 3.19 -19.64 0.05
C VAL A 27 4.30 -18.58 -0.09
N LYS A 28 4.14 -17.42 0.55
CA LYS A 28 5.11 -16.31 0.49
C LYS A 28 5.58 -15.90 1.87
N ARG A 29 4.78 -15.07 2.56
CA ARG A 29 5.07 -14.55 3.91
C ARG A 29 3.81 -14.05 4.59
N ASN A 30 3.80 -14.08 5.92
CA ASN A 30 2.71 -13.57 6.74
C ASN A 30 2.59 -12.03 6.63
N SER A 31 1.75 -11.56 5.71
CA SER A 31 1.58 -10.12 5.43
C SER A 31 0.16 -9.75 5.01
N TRP A 32 -0.77 -10.68 5.20
CA TRP A 32 -2.19 -10.55 4.93
C TRP A 32 -2.94 -11.24 6.07
N PRO A 33 -4.02 -10.65 6.61
CA PRO A 33 -4.67 -9.40 6.21
C PRO A 33 -3.89 -8.13 6.63
N LYS A 34 -4.33 -6.96 6.17
CA LYS A 34 -3.76 -5.65 6.55
C LYS A 34 -4.82 -4.77 7.19
N THR A 35 -4.66 -4.45 8.47
CA THR A 35 -5.51 -3.49 9.18
C THR A 35 -5.10 -2.06 8.82
N ARG A 36 -6.08 -1.17 8.61
CA ARG A 36 -5.83 0.25 8.32
C ARG A 36 -5.33 0.95 9.59
N GLY A 37 -4.31 1.79 9.50
CA GLY A 37 -3.78 2.53 10.66
C GLY A 37 -4.79 3.44 11.36
N VAL A 38 -5.76 4.00 10.62
CA VAL A 38 -6.85 4.82 11.18
C VAL A 38 -7.87 4.01 12.01
N ALA A 39 -7.86 2.69 11.87
CA ALA A 39 -8.70 1.79 12.67
C ALA A 39 -7.95 1.27 13.91
N MET A 40 -6.73 1.76 14.18
CA MET A 40 -5.92 1.39 15.32
C MET A 40 -5.92 2.51 16.38
N ASN A 41 -5.35 2.23 17.54
CA ASN A 41 -5.19 3.23 18.61
C ASN A 41 -3.99 4.16 18.33
N PRO A 42 -3.90 5.33 18.99
CA PRO A 42 -2.75 6.24 18.84
C PRO A 42 -1.40 5.61 19.17
N VAL A 43 -1.38 4.62 20.08
CA VAL A 43 -0.17 3.88 20.48
C VAL A 43 0.38 3.00 19.35
N ASP A 44 -0.51 2.45 18.51
CA ASP A 44 -0.15 1.44 17.52
C ASP A 44 0.21 2.07 16.17
N HIS A 45 -0.38 3.21 15.83
CA HIS A 45 -0.19 3.83 14.52
C HIS A 45 -0.26 5.36 14.56
N PRO A 46 0.58 6.08 13.80
CA PRO A 46 0.54 7.55 13.69
C PRO A 46 -0.77 8.18 13.21
N HIS A 47 -1.72 7.37 12.76
CA HIS A 47 -3.03 7.78 12.23
C HIS A 47 -4.18 7.29 13.12
N GLY A 48 -3.87 6.59 14.22
CA GLY A 48 -4.84 5.93 15.07
C GLY A 48 -5.49 6.87 16.09
N GLY A 49 -6.66 6.47 16.57
CA GLY A 49 -7.46 7.17 17.56
C GLY A 49 -8.35 8.30 17.05
N GLY A 50 -8.78 9.16 17.98
CA GLY A 50 -9.80 10.18 17.75
C GLY A 50 -11.24 9.63 17.83
N ASN A 51 -12.20 10.53 18.04
CA ASN A 51 -13.63 10.14 18.15
C ASN A 51 -14.25 9.76 16.80
N HIS A 52 -13.62 10.16 15.69
CA HIS A 52 -14.00 9.80 14.33
C HIS A 52 -12.78 9.28 13.59
N GLN A 53 -12.94 8.31 12.71
CA GLN A 53 -11.83 7.79 11.89
C GLN A 53 -11.38 8.83 10.86
N HIS A 54 -10.29 9.52 11.14
CA HIS A 54 -9.63 10.46 10.24
C HIS A 54 -8.12 10.47 10.51
N ILE A 55 -7.31 10.94 9.54
CA ILE A 55 -5.84 10.92 9.68
C ILE A 55 -5.33 12.04 10.61
N GLY A 56 -6.09 13.13 10.76
CA GLY A 56 -5.76 14.29 11.61
C GLY A 56 -4.75 15.27 10.98
N LYS A 57 -3.77 14.77 10.22
CA LYS A 57 -2.73 15.56 9.55
C LYS A 57 -2.50 15.11 8.11
N ALA A 58 -1.69 15.85 7.36
CA ALA A 58 -1.30 15.44 6.00
C ALA A 58 -0.64 14.05 6.03
N SER A 59 -1.07 13.16 5.13
CA SER A 59 -0.54 11.80 5.02
C SER A 59 0.76 11.71 4.21
N THR A 60 1.27 12.85 3.70
CA THR A 60 2.55 12.95 3.00
C THR A 60 3.69 13.15 3.99
N ILE A 61 4.64 12.22 4.03
CA ILE A 61 5.72 12.22 5.02
C ILE A 61 7.07 12.51 4.37
N SER A 62 7.92 13.29 5.05
CA SER A 62 9.29 13.58 4.61
C SER A 62 10.13 12.31 4.43
N ARG A 63 11.05 12.32 3.45
CA ARG A 63 12.07 11.28 3.28
C ARG A 63 12.93 11.10 4.54
N TYR A 64 13.14 12.17 5.29
CA TYR A 64 14.02 12.23 6.46
C TYR A 64 13.29 12.00 7.79
N ALA A 65 11.98 11.73 7.76
CA ALA A 65 11.25 11.39 8.99
C ALA A 65 11.85 10.15 9.69
N ALA A 66 11.76 10.11 11.02
CA ALA A 66 12.29 9.00 11.80
C ALA A 66 11.53 7.69 11.55
N GLN A 67 12.13 6.56 11.96
CA GLN A 67 11.43 5.28 11.97
C GLN A 67 10.21 5.36 12.90
N GLY A 68 9.08 4.78 12.50
CA GLY A 68 7.80 4.90 13.19
C GLY A 68 6.95 6.10 12.74
N GLN A 69 7.57 7.21 12.31
CA GLN A 69 6.84 8.34 11.72
C GLN A 69 6.51 8.13 10.24
N LYS A 70 7.29 7.28 9.55
CA LYS A 70 7.14 6.95 8.12
C LYS A 70 5.95 6.02 7.85
N ALA A 71 4.74 6.57 7.92
CA ALA A 71 3.50 5.90 7.53
C ALA A 71 2.69 6.80 6.57
N GLY A 72 2.04 6.22 5.56
CA GLY A 72 1.33 6.97 4.52
C GLY A 72 2.16 7.17 3.24
N LEU A 73 2.03 8.33 2.59
CA LEU A 73 2.65 8.67 1.32
C LEU A 73 4.06 9.24 1.54
N ILE A 74 5.06 8.36 1.62
CA ILE A 74 6.44 8.75 1.92
C ILE A 74 7.10 9.42 0.71
N ALA A 75 7.66 10.61 0.92
CA ALA A 75 8.36 11.42 -0.07
C ALA A 75 7.57 11.63 -1.38
N ALA A 76 6.24 11.69 -1.27
CA ALA A 76 5.36 11.84 -2.43
C ALA A 76 5.57 13.21 -3.08
N ARG A 77 6.00 13.22 -4.34
CA ARG A 77 6.21 14.45 -5.13
C ARG A 77 4.90 15.09 -5.60
N ARG A 78 3.85 14.27 -5.75
CA ARG A 78 2.48 14.67 -6.08
C ARG A 78 1.51 13.69 -5.44
N THR A 79 0.28 14.13 -5.21
CA THR A 79 -0.83 13.31 -4.68
C THR A 79 -2.05 13.39 -5.60
N GLY A 80 -3.10 12.63 -5.28
CA GLY A 80 -4.34 12.60 -6.05
C GLY A 80 -4.32 11.63 -7.24
N LEU A 81 -5.44 11.58 -7.97
CA LEU A 81 -5.59 10.74 -9.16
C LEU A 81 -4.66 11.24 -10.28
N LEU A 82 -3.89 10.32 -10.85
CA LEU A 82 -3.07 10.63 -12.03
C LEU A 82 -3.99 10.87 -13.23
N ARG A 83 -3.88 12.07 -13.81
CA ARG A 83 -4.56 12.45 -15.06
C ARG A 83 -3.54 12.43 -16.19
N GLY A 84 -3.88 11.78 -17.31
CA GLY A 84 -2.97 11.49 -18.42
C GLY A 84 -2.19 10.17 -18.25
N THR A 85 -1.36 9.84 -19.25
CA THR A 85 -0.55 8.61 -19.24
C THR A 85 0.79 8.86 -18.56
N GLN A 86 1.22 7.94 -17.70
CA GLN A 86 2.65 7.83 -17.42
C GLN A 86 3.29 7.15 -18.63
N LYS A 87 4.28 7.79 -19.26
CA LYS A 87 5.13 7.10 -20.23
C LYS A 87 5.86 6.00 -19.48
N THR A 88 5.53 4.75 -19.75
CA THR A 88 6.40 3.63 -19.40
C THR A 88 7.75 3.95 -20.03
N LYS A 89 8.80 4.13 -19.22
CA LYS A 89 10.16 4.15 -19.77
C LYS A 89 10.35 2.78 -20.41
N GLU A 90 10.43 2.74 -21.73
CA GLU A 90 10.96 1.60 -22.46
C GLU A 90 12.40 1.30 -22.00
#